data_AF-A0A7X8X4X7-F1
#
_entry.id   AF-A0A7X8X4X7-F1
#
_cell.length_a   1.000
_cell.length_b   1.000
_cell.length_c   1.000
_cell.angle_alpha   90.00
_cell.angle_beta   90.00
_cell.angle_gamma   90.00
#
_symmetry.space_group_name_H-M   'P 1'
#
loop_
_entity.id
_entity.type
_entity.pdbx_description
1 polymer ?
#
loop_
_entity_poly.entity_id
_entity_poly.type
_entity_poly.pdbx_seq_one_letter_code
_entity_poly.pdbx_strand_id
1 'polypeptide(L)'
;MASYFHDIGKVKRPYYFIENQMPADNPHDKIAPTLSTLIITSHVKDGVEMVKEYRFPKAITDIIEQHHGTSLVSFFYHKAKEEGEKPETVLESDFRYQTPKPQTREAAIVTLADSVQAAAHVLQKPTKGHLEAKVREIIRQKLDDGQLSECDLNFKDLDVIAQVFVRVLSGMFHHRIGYPDQMVKEMERGKAKNGNSHKEPTEQDTGKPGNGKITGKSSDGSSASE
;
A
#
# COMPACT_ATOMS: atom_id res chain seq x y z
N MET A 1 2.91 14.30 7.78
CA MET A 1 3.21 15.36 6.79
C MET A 1 4.45 15.03 5.98
N ALA A 2 5.64 14.93 6.57
CA ALA A 2 6.85 14.57 5.83
C ALA A 2 6.78 13.18 5.13
N SER A 3 6.09 12.22 5.76
CA SER A 3 5.82 10.91 5.15
C SER A 3 5.03 10.97 3.83
N TYR A 4 4.27 12.04 3.55
CA TYR A 4 3.57 12.18 2.26
C TYR A 4 4.53 12.50 1.11
N PHE A 5 5.72 13.00 1.43
CA PHE A 5 6.65 13.54 0.45
C PHE A 5 7.96 12.76 0.35
N HIS A 6 8.23 11.79 1.23
CA HIS A 6 9.50 11.06 1.26
C HIS A 6 9.88 10.49 -0.13
N ASP A 7 8.88 10.02 -0.88
CA ASP A 7 9.01 9.45 -2.21
C ASP A 7 8.78 10.43 -3.37
N ILE A 8 8.65 11.74 -3.12
CA ILE A 8 8.24 12.71 -4.16
C ILE A 8 9.16 12.71 -5.39
N GLY A 9 10.45 12.40 -5.24
CA GLY A 9 11.36 12.34 -6.39
C GLY A 9 11.06 11.24 -7.40
N LYS A 10 10.31 10.20 -7.01
CA LYS A 10 9.87 9.12 -7.93
C LYS A 10 9.05 9.66 -9.11
N VAL A 11 8.38 10.81 -8.94
CA VAL A 11 7.58 11.44 -10.00
C VAL A 11 8.42 11.88 -11.22
N LYS A 12 9.75 11.99 -11.09
CA LYS A 12 10.63 12.26 -12.24
C LYS A 12 10.70 11.09 -13.21
N ARG A 13 10.58 9.85 -12.71
CA ARG A 13 10.72 8.60 -13.48
C ARG A 13 9.74 7.54 -12.97
N PRO A 14 8.42 7.79 -12.96
CA PRO A 14 7.44 6.97 -12.25
C PRO A 14 7.42 5.51 -12.73
N TYR A 15 7.63 5.30 -14.03
CA TYR A 15 7.62 3.98 -14.68
C TYR A 15 8.68 3.00 -14.14
N TYR A 16 9.74 3.48 -13.48
CA TYR A 16 10.77 2.63 -12.86
C TYR A 16 10.44 2.20 -11.43
N PHE A 17 9.26 2.52 -10.90
CA PHE A 17 8.87 2.13 -9.54
C PHE A 17 7.67 1.17 -9.59
N ILE A 18 7.80 0.02 -8.93
CA ILE A 18 6.87 -1.12 -9.05
C ILE A 18 5.42 -0.75 -8.72
N GLU A 19 5.21 0.17 -7.78
CA GLU A 19 3.90 0.67 -7.38
C GLU A 19 3.17 1.43 -8.49
N ASN A 20 3.90 1.88 -9.52
CA ASN A 20 3.36 2.59 -10.68
C ASN A 20 3.35 1.72 -11.96
N GLN A 21 3.84 0.48 -11.89
CA GLN A 21 3.95 -0.40 -13.05
C GLN A 21 2.65 -1.16 -13.30
N MET A 22 2.34 -1.35 -14.59
CA MET A 22 1.30 -2.29 -15.01
C MET A 22 1.91 -3.71 -15.10
N PRO A 23 1.14 -4.78 -14.86
CA PRO A 23 1.67 -6.13 -14.62
C PRO A 23 2.50 -6.81 -15.73
N ALA A 24 2.73 -6.18 -16.88
CA ALA A 24 3.29 -6.82 -18.06
C ALA A 24 4.62 -6.23 -18.58
N ASP A 25 5.16 -5.15 -17.99
CA ASP A 25 6.38 -4.51 -18.51
C ASP A 25 7.19 -3.85 -17.38
N ASN A 26 8.19 -4.57 -16.87
CA ASN A 26 9.15 -4.02 -15.91
C ASN A 26 10.41 -3.50 -16.65
N PRO A 27 10.66 -2.19 -16.69
CA PRO A 27 11.82 -1.63 -17.39
C PRO A 27 13.17 -2.13 -16.83
N HIS A 28 13.21 -2.57 -15.58
CA HIS A 28 14.42 -3.09 -14.95
C HIS A 28 14.91 -4.43 -15.53
N ASP A 29 14.07 -5.11 -16.30
CA ASP A 29 14.45 -6.36 -16.97
C ASP A 29 15.34 -6.12 -18.20
N LYS A 30 15.34 -4.90 -18.74
CA LYS A 30 16.03 -4.52 -19.98
C LYS A 30 17.31 -3.70 -19.74
N ILE A 31 17.70 -3.50 -18.48
CA ILE A 31 18.84 -2.67 -18.10
C ILE A 31 19.71 -3.35 -17.04
N ALA A 32 20.99 -2.95 -16.98
CA ALA A 32 21.94 -3.47 -16.01
C ALA A 32 21.48 -3.20 -14.56
N PRO A 33 21.80 -4.09 -13.59
CA PRO A 33 21.46 -3.87 -12.18
C PRO A 33 22.06 -2.59 -11.59
N THR A 34 23.26 -2.20 -12.02
CA THR A 34 23.91 -0.94 -11.60
C THR A 34 23.12 0.28 -12.07
N LEU A 35 22.64 0.28 -13.32
CA LEU A 35 21.80 1.34 -13.85
C LEU A 35 20.44 1.39 -13.15
N SER A 36 19.84 0.23 -12.88
CA SER A 36 18.61 0.12 -12.08
C SER A 36 18.77 0.75 -10.70
N THR A 37 19.88 0.46 -10.04
CA THR A 37 20.20 1.00 -8.71
C THR A 37 20.42 2.50 -8.76
N LEU A 38 21.09 3.02 -9.79
CA LEU A 38 21.26 4.46 -9.97
C LEU A 38 19.90 5.17 -10.14
N ILE A 39 19.00 4.61 -10.95
CA ILE A 39 17.65 5.17 -11.17
C ILE A 39 16.84 5.17 -9.88
N ILE A 40 16.88 4.06 -9.13
CA ILE A 40 16.15 3.95 -7.87
C ILE A 40 16.72 4.93 -6.87
N THR A 41 18.03 4.93 -6.62
CA THR A 41 18.64 5.79 -5.61
C THR A 41 18.55 7.29 -5.94
N SER A 42 18.46 7.66 -7.22
CA SER A 42 18.36 9.07 -7.61
C SER A 42 17.09 9.76 -7.12
N HIS A 43 16.01 9.00 -6.83
CA HIS A 43 14.74 9.60 -6.40
C HIS A 43 14.91 10.45 -5.13
N VAL A 44 15.86 10.10 -4.26
CA VAL A 44 16.11 10.88 -3.04
C VAL A 44 16.65 12.26 -3.41
N LYS A 45 17.70 12.31 -4.24
CA LYS A 45 18.30 13.57 -4.72
C LYS A 45 17.30 14.39 -5.52
N ASP A 46 16.58 13.76 -6.44
CA ASP A 46 15.53 14.40 -7.25
C ASP A 46 14.44 15.01 -6.35
N GLY A 47 14.05 14.30 -5.29
CA GLY A 47 13.07 14.77 -4.30
C GLY A 47 13.58 15.97 -3.50
N VAL A 48 14.83 15.91 -3.02
CA VAL A 48 15.47 17.02 -2.29
C VAL A 48 15.58 18.27 -3.15
N GLU A 49 16.02 18.14 -4.39
CA GLU A 49 16.13 19.25 -5.35
C GLU A 49 14.76 19.89 -5.59
N MET A 50 13.74 19.07 -5.83
CA MET A 50 12.37 19.53 -6.06
C MET A 50 11.83 20.32 -4.86
N VAL A 51 11.88 19.76 -3.64
CA VAL A 51 11.29 20.43 -2.47
C VAL A 51 12.07 21.68 -2.05
N LYS A 52 13.37 21.75 -2.35
CA LYS A 52 14.18 22.98 -2.18
C LYS A 52 13.71 24.09 -3.10
N GLU A 53 13.40 23.78 -4.37
CA GLU A 53 12.85 24.75 -5.32
C GLU A 53 11.53 25.35 -4.82
N TYR A 54 10.65 24.51 -4.28
CA TYR A 54 9.37 24.93 -3.69
C TYR A 54 9.47 25.42 -2.23
N ARG A 55 10.69 25.55 -1.69
CA ARG A 55 10.98 26.10 -0.35
C ARG A 55 10.25 25.37 0.79
N PHE A 56 10.19 24.05 0.72
CA PHE A 56 9.64 23.24 1.81
C PHE A 56 10.47 23.40 3.09
N PRO A 57 9.87 23.19 4.27
CA PRO A 57 10.59 23.18 5.53
C PRO A 57 11.76 22.19 5.54
N LYS A 58 12.84 22.55 6.23
CA LYS A 58 14.04 21.69 6.39
C LYS A 58 13.68 20.30 6.90
N ALA A 59 12.79 20.20 7.89
CA ALA A 59 12.37 18.92 8.45
C ALA A 59 11.75 17.95 7.42
N ILE A 60 11.06 18.46 6.39
CA ILE A 60 10.53 17.61 5.31
C ILE A 60 11.65 17.21 4.36
N THR A 61 12.52 18.16 4.01
CA THR A 61 13.68 17.93 3.16
C THR A 61 14.61 16.87 3.75
N ASP A 62 14.88 16.95 5.05
CA ASP A 62 15.72 16.01 5.80
C ASP A 62 15.13 14.60 5.77
N ILE A 63 13.81 14.46 5.94
CA ILE A 63 13.15 13.14 5.87
C ILE A 63 13.23 12.56 4.45
N ILE A 64 13.04 13.38 3.41
CA ILE A 64 13.23 12.93 2.02
C ILE A 64 14.67 12.45 1.83
N GLU A 65 15.66 13.20 2.30
CA GLU A 65 17.07 12.84 2.15
C GLU A 65 17.46 11.56 2.91
N GLN A 66 16.90 11.36 4.11
CA GLN A 66 17.39 10.36 5.07
C GLN A 66 16.55 9.08 5.13
N HIS A 67 15.35 9.03 4.54
CA HIS A 67 14.42 7.92 4.79
C HIS A 67 14.97 6.53 4.36
N HIS A 68 15.90 6.46 3.42
CA HIS A 68 16.62 5.21 3.12
C HIS A 68 17.99 5.09 3.80
N GLY A 69 18.54 6.18 4.32
CA GLY A 69 19.89 6.24 4.88
C GLY A 69 20.93 5.72 3.89
N THR A 70 21.71 4.73 4.34
CA THR A 70 22.74 4.05 3.52
C THR A 70 22.35 2.60 3.18
N SER A 71 21.05 2.32 3.16
CA SER A 71 20.54 0.97 2.96
C SER A 71 21.02 0.37 1.63
N LEU A 72 21.17 -0.95 1.59
CA LEU A 72 21.49 -1.68 0.37
C LEU A 72 20.24 -1.86 -0.51
N VAL A 73 20.35 -1.58 -1.80
CA VAL A 73 19.37 -1.95 -2.82
C VAL A 73 19.58 -3.43 -3.16
N SER A 74 19.16 -4.29 -2.21
CA SER A 74 19.55 -5.70 -2.15
C SER A 74 19.21 -6.51 -3.39
N PHE A 75 18.02 -6.31 -3.98
CA PHE A 75 17.60 -7.04 -5.16
C PHE A 75 18.60 -6.90 -6.32
N PHE A 76 18.99 -5.66 -6.66
CA PHE A 76 19.92 -5.42 -7.76
C PHE A 76 21.36 -5.79 -7.42
N TYR A 77 21.76 -5.70 -6.15
CA TYR A 77 23.05 -6.23 -5.70
C TYR A 77 23.15 -7.74 -5.92
N HIS A 78 22.13 -8.50 -5.49
CA HIS A 78 22.10 -9.95 -5.68
C HIS A 78 22.00 -10.32 -7.17
N LYS A 79 21.15 -9.62 -7.93
CA LYS A 79 21.06 -9.80 -9.39
C LYS A 79 22.40 -9.57 -10.08
N ALA A 80 23.15 -8.54 -9.70
CA ALA A 80 24.49 -8.29 -10.24
C ALA A 80 25.49 -9.41 -9.90
N LYS A 81 25.41 -9.98 -8.70
CA LYS A 81 26.25 -11.12 -8.29
C LYS A 81 25.90 -12.40 -9.02
N GLU A 82 24.64 -12.60 -9.38
CA GLU A 82 24.18 -13.78 -10.12
C GLU A 82 24.49 -13.68 -11.63
N GLU A 83 24.38 -12.47 -12.21
CA GLU A 83 24.63 -12.23 -13.64
C GLU A 83 26.11 -12.03 -13.99
N GLY A 84 26.96 -11.70 -13.01
CA GLY A 84 28.37 -11.38 -13.23
C GLY A 84 29.27 -12.61 -13.38
N GLU A 85 30.23 -12.56 -14.31
CA GLU A 85 31.28 -13.58 -14.45
C GLU A 85 32.20 -13.68 -13.22
N LYS A 86 32.26 -12.62 -12.41
CA LYS A 86 33.10 -12.48 -11.20
C LYS A 86 32.29 -11.91 -10.04
N PRO A 87 31.45 -12.72 -9.37
CA PRO A 87 30.59 -12.27 -8.27
C PRO A 87 31.36 -11.60 -7.12
N GLU A 88 32.63 -11.94 -6.94
CA GLU A 88 33.54 -11.38 -5.93
C GLU A 88 33.95 -9.92 -6.20
N THR A 89 33.78 -9.44 -7.43
CA THR A 89 34.09 -8.05 -7.81
C THR A 89 32.93 -7.09 -7.61
N VAL A 90 31.73 -7.60 -7.31
CA VAL A 90 30.54 -6.77 -7.07
C VAL A 90 30.59 -6.20 -5.65
N LEU A 91 30.77 -4.89 -5.54
CA LEU A 91 30.88 -4.20 -4.26
C LEU A 91 29.51 -3.73 -3.76
N GLU A 92 29.19 -3.96 -2.48
CA GLU A 92 27.95 -3.45 -1.88
C GLU A 92 27.83 -1.92 -1.96
N SER A 93 28.96 -1.20 -1.91
CA SER A 93 29.00 0.26 -1.98
C SER A 93 28.35 0.82 -3.25
N ASP A 94 28.39 0.07 -4.35
CA ASP A 94 27.83 0.48 -5.64
C ASP A 94 26.30 0.34 -5.67
N PHE A 95 25.73 -0.34 -4.67
CA PHE A 95 24.31 -0.63 -4.55
C PHE A 95 23.67 -0.01 -3.30
N ARG A 96 24.41 0.81 -2.56
CA ARG A 96 23.90 1.50 -1.37
C ARG A 96 23.46 2.91 -1.70
N TYR A 97 22.44 3.40 -1.00
CA TYR A 97 22.10 4.81 -1.01
C TYR A 97 23.30 5.63 -0.50
N GLN A 98 23.59 6.74 -1.18
CA GLN A 98 24.64 7.70 -0.80
C GLN A 98 24.03 8.91 -0.10
N THR A 99 23.21 8.66 0.94
CA THR A 99 22.55 9.71 1.70
C THR A 99 22.82 9.55 3.20
N PRO A 100 22.68 10.61 4.00
CA PRO A 100 22.91 10.54 5.44
C PRO A 100 21.93 9.56 6.08
N LYS A 101 22.39 8.84 7.11
CA LYS A 101 21.50 8.05 7.96
C LYS A 101 20.47 8.97 8.66
N PRO A 102 19.35 8.43 9.14
CA PRO A 102 18.42 9.18 9.98
C PRO A 102 19.13 9.89 11.12
N GLN A 103 18.99 11.22 11.17
CA GLN A 103 19.60 12.08 12.21
C GLN A 103 18.63 12.39 13.35
N THR A 104 17.32 12.13 13.16
CA THR A 104 16.29 12.36 14.17
C THR A 104 15.44 11.12 14.38
N ARG A 105 14.73 11.09 15.52
CA ARG A 105 13.80 10.00 15.86
C ARG A 105 12.69 9.90 14.82
N GLU A 106 12.20 11.02 14.31
CA GLU A 106 11.16 11.08 13.29
C GLU A 106 11.65 10.49 11.96
N ALA A 107 12.85 10.87 11.50
CA ALA A 107 13.44 10.31 10.29
C ALA A 107 13.61 8.78 10.41
N ALA A 108 14.09 8.32 11.56
CA ALA A 108 14.28 6.90 11.82
C ALA A 108 12.94 6.14 11.86
N ILE A 109 11.89 6.71 12.45
CA ILE A 109 10.54 6.14 12.42
C ILE A 109 10.02 6.04 10.98
N VAL A 110 10.26 7.06 10.13
CA VAL A 110 9.87 7.02 8.71
C VAL A 110 10.63 5.91 7.97
N THR A 111 11.94 5.79 8.16
CA THR A 111 12.76 4.70 7.59
C THR A 111 12.21 3.32 7.96
N LEU A 112 11.88 3.12 9.24
CA LEU A 112 11.34 1.85 9.73
C LEU A 112 9.93 1.60 9.19
N ALA A 113 9.07 2.63 9.15
CA ALA A 113 7.70 2.52 8.66
C ALA A 113 7.65 2.17 7.17
N ASP A 114 8.48 2.82 6.35
CA ASP A 114 8.62 2.54 4.92
C ASP A 114 9.02 1.08 4.67
N SER A 115 10.12 0.65 5.31
CA SER A 115 10.64 -0.72 5.17
C SER A 115 9.61 -1.77 5.60
N VAL A 116 8.89 -1.51 6.69
CA VAL A 116 7.84 -2.40 7.19
C VAL A 116 6.62 -2.42 6.27
N GLN A 117 6.20 -1.27 5.73
CA GLN A 117 5.06 -1.19 4.81
C GLN A 117 5.36 -1.96 3.51
N ALA A 118 6.55 -1.77 2.93
CA ALA A 118 6.99 -2.47 1.75
C ALA A 118 6.99 -4.00 1.95
N ALA A 119 7.56 -4.47 3.07
CA ALA A 119 7.58 -5.89 3.39
C ALA A 119 6.17 -6.46 3.66
N ALA A 120 5.31 -5.70 4.35
CA ALA A 120 3.95 -6.14 4.66
C ALA A 120 3.09 -6.28 3.40
N HIS A 121 3.32 -5.46 2.37
CA HIS A 121 2.55 -5.50 1.12
C HIS A 121 2.67 -6.84 0.37
N VAL A 122 3.79 -7.54 0.55
CA VAL A 122 4.08 -8.83 -0.11
C VAL A 122 3.51 -10.02 0.68
N LEU A 123 3.12 -9.83 1.95
CA LEU A 123 2.59 -10.91 2.78
C LEU A 123 1.16 -11.25 2.40
N GLN A 124 0.93 -12.51 1.99
CA GLN A 124 -0.42 -13.02 1.75
C GLN A 124 -1.08 -13.44 3.07
N LYS A 125 -2.12 -12.71 3.49
CA LYS A 125 -2.93 -12.98 4.69
C LYS A 125 -2.09 -13.22 5.97
N PRO A 126 -1.27 -12.26 6.41
CA PRO A 126 -0.41 -12.45 7.57
C PRO A 126 -1.24 -12.60 8.86
N THR A 127 -0.88 -13.57 9.70
CA THR A 127 -1.35 -13.63 11.08
C THR A 127 -0.65 -12.55 11.90
N LYS A 128 -1.22 -12.17 13.05
CA LYS A 128 -0.60 -11.20 13.97
C LYS A 128 0.82 -11.64 14.37
N GLY A 129 1.03 -12.92 14.64
CA GLY A 129 2.34 -13.47 15.02
C GLY A 129 3.37 -13.38 13.89
N HIS A 130 2.99 -13.73 12.66
CA HIS A 130 3.88 -13.58 11.50
C HIS A 130 4.23 -12.12 11.22
N LEU A 131 3.25 -11.22 11.36
CA LEU A 131 3.47 -9.79 11.22
C LEU A 131 4.42 -9.24 12.28
N GLU A 132 4.27 -9.65 13.54
CA GLU A 132 5.19 -9.25 14.61
C GLU A 132 6.62 -9.74 14.36
N ALA A 133 6.76 -11.02 13.99
CA ALA A 133 8.07 -11.57 13.63
C ALA A 133 8.71 -10.75 12.50
N LYS A 134 7.95 -10.42 11.45
CA LYS A 134 8.47 -9.66 10.31
C LYS A 134 8.86 -8.22 10.67
N VAL A 135 8.04 -7.53 11.47
CA VAL A 135 8.36 -6.17 11.93
C VAL A 135 9.64 -6.17 12.76
N ARG A 136 9.79 -7.12 13.69
CA ARG A 136 11.00 -7.22 14.53
C ARG A 136 12.23 -7.60 13.72
N GLU A 137 12.09 -8.47 12.72
CA GLU A 137 13.16 -8.82 11.78
C GLU A 137 13.68 -7.57 11.04
N ILE A 138 12.79 -6.72 10.53
CA ILE A 138 13.16 -5.49 9.80
C ILE A 138 13.86 -4.48 10.71
N ILE A 139 13.34 -4.26 11.92
CA ILE A 139 13.98 -3.38 12.90
C ILE A 139 15.40 -3.89 13.22
N ARG A 140 15.54 -5.20 13.42
CA ARG A 140 16.85 -5.83 13.66
C ARG A 140 17.78 -5.67 12.46
N GLN A 141 17.32 -5.87 11.24
CA GLN A 141 18.13 -5.66 10.03
C GLN A 141 18.66 -4.22 9.94
N LYS A 142 17.84 -3.22 10.27
CA LYS A 142 18.26 -1.81 10.29
C LYS A 142 19.26 -1.51 11.41
N LEU A 143 19.13 -2.17 12.57
CA LEU A 143 20.13 -2.09 13.64
C LEU A 143 21.45 -2.72 13.23
N ASP A 144 21.41 -3.94 12.69
CA ASP A 144 22.59 -4.71 12.29
C ASP A 144 23.35 -4.03 11.14
N ASP A 145 22.63 -3.37 10.21
CA ASP A 145 23.21 -2.52 9.13
C ASP A 145 23.62 -1.11 9.62
N GLY A 146 23.49 -0.83 10.92
CA GLY A 146 23.89 0.43 11.54
C GLY A 146 23.09 1.65 11.09
N GLN A 147 21.90 1.49 10.50
CA GLN A 147 21.08 2.58 9.97
C GLN A 147 20.57 3.52 11.08
N LEU A 148 20.45 3.03 12.31
CA LEU A 148 19.90 3.79 13.44
C LEU A 148 21.00 4.40 14.34
N SER A 149 22.27 4.32 13.94
CA SER A 149 23.41 4.72 14.77
C SER A 149 23.57 6.23 14.99
N GLU A 150 22.85 7.04 14.20
CA GLU A 150 22.98 8.52 14.18
C GLU A 150 21.69 9.22 14.63
N CYS A 151 20.78 8.49 15.29
CA CYS A 151 19.54 9.03 15.84
C CYS A 151 19.35 8.64 17.31
N ASP A 152 18.57 9.44 18.05
CA ASP A 152 18.31 9.24 19.48
C ASP A 152 17.16 8.24 19.74
N LEU A 153 17.19 7.07 19.11
CA LEU A 153 16.29 5.95 19.43
C LEU A 153 16.97 4.96 20.38
N ASN A 154 16.33 4.67 21.51
CA ASN A 154 16.77 3.61 22.41
C ASN A 154 15.99 2.30 22.19
N PHE A 155 16.42 1.20 22.79
CA PHE A 155 15.75 -0.10 22.64
C PHE A 155 14.29 -0.11 23.09
N LYS A 156 13.94 0.66 24.13
CA LYS A 156 12.55 0.80 24.58
C LYS A 156 11.69 1.48 23.52
N ASP A 157 12.22 2.50 22.83
CA ASP A 157 11.53 3.14 21.71
C ASP A 157 11.29 2.15 20.58
N LEU A 158 12.28 1.33 20.24
CA LEU A 158 12.16 0.31 19.19
C LEU A 158 11.09 -0.74 19.51
N ASP A 159 10.99 -1.16 20.77
CA ASP A 159 9.92 -2.07 21.21
C ASP A 159 8.54 -1.42 21.10
N VAL A 160 8.41 -0.14 21.47
CA VAL A 160 7.16 0.61 21.31
C VAL A 160 6.79 0.76 19.83
N ILE A 161 7.76 1.12 18.99
CA ILE A 161 7.57 1.24 17.54
C ILE A 161 7.09 -0.09 16.94
N ALA A 162 7.75 -1.21 17.29
CA ALA A 162 7.36 -2.54 16.84
C ALA A 162 5.91 -2.87 17.20
N GLN A 163 5.53 -2.66 18.46
CA GLN A 163 4.17 -2.92 18.94
C GLN A 163 3.12 -2.06 18.21
N VAL A 164 3.43 -0.79 17.98
CA VAL A 164 2.53 0.13 17.26
C VAL A 164 2.37 -0.29 15.79
N PHE A 165 3.46 -0.62 15.11
CA PHE A 165 3.41 -1.10 13.72
C PHE A 165 2.58 -2.37 13.59
N VAL A 166 2.80 -3.36 14.45
CA VAL A 166 2.02 -4.61 14.47
C VAL A 166 0.53 -4.31 14.68
N ARG A 167 0.19 -3.42 15.61
CA ARG A 167 -1.21 -3.03 15.87
C ARG A 167 -1.85 -2.38 14.66
N VAL A 168 -1.19 -1.40 14.03
CA VAL A 168 -1.73 -0.66 12.87
C VAL A 168 -1.90 -1.59 11.67
N LEU A 169 -0.87 -2.36 11.33
CA LEU A 169 -0.91 -3.28 10.19
C LEU A 169 -1.92 -4.40 10.41
N SER A 170 -2.04 -4.94 11.63
CA SER A 170 -3.09 -5.91 11.96
C SER A 170 -4.48 -5.35 11.66
N GLY A 171 -4.75 -4.08 12.03
CA GLY A 171 -6.02 -3.44 11.71
C GLY A 171 -6.30 -3.34 10.21
N MET A 172 -5.27 -3.00 9.42
CA MET A 172 -5.35 -2.89 7.96
C MET A 172 -5.63 -4.23 7.27
N PHE A 173 -4.98 -5.32 7.71
CA PHE A 173 -5.17 -6.64 7.11
C PHE A 173 -6.52 -7.28 7.48
N HIS A 174 -7.02 -7.05 8.70
CA HIS A 174 -8.35 -7.55 9.08
C HIS A 174 -9.49 -6.84 8.34
N HIS A 175 -9.36 -5.54 8.00
CA HIS A 175 -10.37 -4.83 7.19
C HIS A 175 -10.43 -5.32 5.73
N ARG A 176 -9.38 -5.98 5.22
CA ARG A 176 -9.39 -6.64 3.90
C ARG A 176 -10.03 -8.02 3.92
N ILE A 177 -10.24 -8.62 5.08
CA ILE A 177 -11.04 -9.83 5.23
C ILE A 177 -12.49 -9.35 5.28
N GLY A 178 -13.18 -9.46 4.15
CA GLY A 178 -14.51 -8.91 3.93
C GLY A 178 -15.51 -9.21 5.04
N TYR A 179 -16.53 -8.35 5.12
CA TYR A 179 -17.73 -8.60 5.92
C TYR A 179 -18.10 -10.09 5.82
N PRO A 180 -18.26 -10.81 6.93
CA PRO A 180 -18.57 -12.22 6.87
C PRO A 180 -19.85 -12.40 6.04
N ASP A 181 -19.77 -13.24 5.01
CA ASP A 181 -20.88 -13.65 4.13
C ASP A 181 -22.13 -14.10 4.92
N GLN A 182 -21.95 -14.42 6.21
CA GLN A 182 -23.01 -14.71 7.17
C GLN A 182 -24.00 -13.55 7.33
N MET A 183 -23.56 -12.28 7.30
CA MET A 183 -24.49 -11.14 7.38
C MET A 183 -25.31 -10.95 6.10
N VAL A 184 -24.71 -11.24 4.93
CA VAL A 184 -25.44 -11.21 3.64
C VAL A 184 -26.45 -12.34 3.56
N LYS A 185 -26.09 -13.56 4.00
CA LYS A 185 -27.01 -14.70 4.10
C LYS A 185 -28.13 -14.49 5.12
N GLU A 186 -27.87 -13.79 6.22
CA GLU A 186 -28.91 -13.44 7.21
C GLU A 186 -29.87 -12.37 6.68
N MET A 187 -29.38 -11.39 5.93
CA MET A 187 -30.22 -10.39 5.26
C MET A 187 -31.10 -11.00 4.14
N GLU A 188 -30.58 -11.96 3.37
CA GLU A 188 -31.37 -12.69 2.37
C GLU A 188 -32.41 -13.64 3.01
N ARG A 189 -32.04 -14.32 4.11
CA ARG A 189 -32.98 -15.17 4.88
C ARG A 189 -34.06 -14.37 5.61
N GLY A 190 -33.79 -13.12 5.98
CA GLY A 190 -34.77 -12.21 6.60
C GLY A 190 -35.88 -11.77 5.65
N LYS A 191 -35.57 -11.60 4.36
CA LYS A 191 -36.59 -11.22 3.35
C LYS A 191 -37.52 -12.38 2.99
N ALA A 192 -37.05 -13.62 3.03
CA ALA A 192 -37.87 -14.79 2.70
C ALA A 192 -38.90 -15.17 3.79
N LYS A 193 -38.77 -14.65 5.02
CA LYS A 193 -39.66 -15.00 6.15
C LYS A 193 -40.80 -14.03 6.42
N ASN A 194 -40.84 -12.87 5.76
CA ASN A 194 -41.83 -11.81 6.05
C ASN A 194 -42.94 -11.68 5.00
N GLY A 195 -43.14 -12.70 4.17
CA GLY A 195 -44.15 -12.73 3.12
C GLY A 195 -45.27 -13.73 3.36
N ASN A 196 -45.82 -13.82 4.59
CA ASN A 196 -47.19 -14.33 4.74
C ASN A 196 -47.76 -14.01 6.12
N SER A 197 -48.93 -13.35 6.13
CA SER A 197 -49.99 -13.36 7.17
C SER A 197 -50.45 -11.94 7.52
N HIS A 198 -51.42 -11.43 6.77
CA HIS A 198 -52.54 -10.78 7.42
C HIS A 198 -53.83 -11.12 6.67
N LYS A 199 -54.64 -11.98 7.30
CA LYS A 199 -56.03 -12.26 6.96
C LYS A 199 -56.88 -11.03 7.29
N GLU A 200 -57.82 -10.75 6.40
CA GLU A 200 -58.92 -9.80 6.54
C GLU A 200 -59.81 -10.09 7.75
N PRO A 201 -60.54 -9.07 8.24
CA PRO A 201 -61.90 -9.24 8.72
C PRO A 201 -62.91 -8.40 7.92
N THR A 202 -64.14 -8.94 7.90
CA THR A 202 -65.33 -8.68 7.07
C THR A 202 -66.12 -7.37 7.30
N GLU A 203 -67.01 -7.13 6.32
CA GLU A 203 -67.82 -5.96 5.93
C GLU A 203 -68.90 -5.41 6.90
N GLN A 204 -69.25 -4.12 6.70
CA GLN A 204 -70.61 -3.59 6.39
C GLN A 204 -70.48 -2.10 5.99
N ASP A 205 -70.64 -1.75 4.71
CA ASP A 205 -71.87 -1.35 3.98
C ASP A 205 -72.11 0.18 3.94
N THR A 206 -71.98 0.78 2.76
CA THR A 206 -73.03 1.56 2.06
C THR A 206 -72.45 2.31 0.84
N GLY A 207 -73.09 2.15 -0.32
CA GLY A 207 -73.07 3.16 -1.41
C GLY A 207 -72.48 2.75 -2.76
N LYS A 208 -73.34 2.26 -3.67
CA LYS A 208 -73.17 2.20 -5.15
C LYS A 208 -73.82 3.47 -5.78
N PRO A 209 -73.81 3.69 -7.13
CA PRO A 209 -73.01 3.12 -8.24
C PRO A 209 -72.50 4.17 -9.27
N GLY A 210 -71.68 3.76 -10.26
CA GLY A 210 -71.45 4.63 -11.45
C GLY A 210 -70.38 4.22 -12.49
N ASN A 211 -70.75 3.28 -13.37
CA ASN A 211 -70.32 2.98 -14.76
C ASN A 211 -69.23 3.83 -15.50
N GLY A 212 -68.32 3.19 -16.26
CA GLY A 212 -67.43 3.92 -17.19
C GLY A 212 -66.35 3.15 -17.98
N LYS A 213 -66.79 2.33 -18.94
CA LYS A 213 -66.13 1.79 -20.18
C LYS A 213 -65.03 2.73 -20.78
N ILE A 214 -63.85 2.30 -21.30
CA ILE A 214 -63.57 1.93 -22.72
C ILE A 214 -62.03 1.83 -22.98
N THR A 215 -61.63 0.74 -23.68
CA THR A 215 -60.55 0.47 -24.68
C THR A 215 -59.32 1.39 -24.82
N GLY A 216 -58.09 0.86 -24.95
CA GLY A 216 -57.49 0.27 -26.17
C GLY A 216 -55.99 0.69 -26.19
N LYS A 217 -55.04 0.15 -26.94
CA LYS A 217 -54.94 -0.84 -28.01
C LYS A 217 -53.43 -1.10 -28.18
N SER A 218 -53.03 -2.35 -28.34
CA SER A 218 -51.66 -2.78 -28.68
C SER A 218 -51.46 -2.81 -30.21
N SER A 219 -50.24 -2.49 -30.65
CA SER A 219 -49.56 -3.05 -31.85
C SER A 219 -48.16 -2.41 -31.90
N ASP A 220 -47.09 -3.16 -31.63
CA ASP A 220 -46.33 -4.00 -32.57
C ASP A 220 -45.62 -3.21 -33.68
N GLY A 221 -44.32 -3.46 -33.83
CA GLY A 221 -43.52 -2.89 -34.91
C GLY A 221 -42.02 -3.11 -34.76
N SER A 222 -41.61 -4.37 -34.85
CA SER A 222 -40.24 -4.86 -34.99
C SER A 222 -39.53 -4.30 -36.24
N SER A 223 -38.21 -4.11 -36.18
CA SER A 223 -37.20 -4.85 -36.97
C SER A 223 -35.95 -4.02 -37.31
N ALA A 224 -34.82 -4.71 -37.21
CA ALA A 224 -33.45 -4.28 -37.49
C ALA A 224 -33.05 -4.41 -38.97
N SER A 225 -31.90 -3.80 -39.32
CA SER A 225 -31.01 -3.90 -40.50
C SER A 225 -30.53 -2.46 -40.80
N GLU A 226 -29.26 -2.11 -40.98
CA GLU A 226 -27.97 -2.73 -41.33
C GLU A 226 -26.83 -1.95 -40.63
#